data_AF-A0A0G4GP27-F1
#
_entry.id   AF-A0A0G4GP27-F1
#
_cell.length_a   1.000
_cell.length_b   1.000
_cell.length_c   1.000
_cell.angle_alpha   90.00
_cell.angle_beta   90.00
_cell.angle_gamma   90.00
#
_symmetry.space_group_name_H-M   'P 1'
#
loop_
_entity.id
_entity.type
_entity.pdbx_description
1 polymer ?
#
loop_
_entity_poly.entity_id
_entity_poly.type
_entity_poly.pdbx_seq_one_letter_code
_entity_poly.pdbx_strand_id
1 'polypeptide(L)'
;MRMMEAQRGEGGMPTSSTSSSSTSLETCLPFAQTSVGIYEETDPHSIDAGKAYETLGTIYITQASETADMVSKNKLENDGCALLWKAHLIRDKTTDRLGAVRLLRQCADVRIASQKLDSAVTHLRRALEIGYESQEPLPNDMAQMERSLAKCLAQLGKRSEAFEHYERAMKMRGLAVGGLDDSFCNNVRKEMDRLGS
;
A
#
# COMPACT_ATOMS: atom_id res chain seq x y z
N MET A 1 28.46 31.30 -59.10
CA MET A 1 27.18 31.62 -58.44
C MET A 1 27.09 30.83 -57.12
N ARG A 2 26.84 31.58 -56.03
CA ARG A 2 26.31 31.30 -54.66
C ARG A 2 26.40 29.86 -54.08
N MET A 3 27.04 29.59 -52.93
CA MET A 3 26.80 30.03 -51.51
C MET A 3 25.55 29.42 -50.82
N MET A 4 25.77 28.95 -49.56
CA MET A 4 24.85 28.74 -48.41
C MET A 4 23.94 27.49 -48.44
N GLU A 5 23.55 26.78 -47.37
CA GLU A 5 23.66 26.85 -45.88
C GLU A 5 23.16 25.48 -45.34
N ALA A 6 23.83 24.85 -44.37
CA ALA A 6 23.38 24.62 -42.98
C ALA A 6 21.89 24.23 -42.74
N GLN A 7 21.67 23.05 -42.13
CA GLN A 7 20.82 22.95 -40.93
C GLN A 7 21.11 21.66 -40.13
N ARG A 8 21.63 21.86 -38.91
CA ARG A 8 21.56 20.92 -37.79
C ARG A 8 20.09 20.76 -37.39
N GLY A 9 19.65 19.53 -37.20
CA GLY A 9 18.46 19.19 -36.41
C GLY A 9 18.89 18.36 -35.21
N GLU A 10 19.03 19.03 -34.07
CA GLU A 10 19.17 18.42 -32.75
C GLU A 10 17.80 17.88 -32.27
N GLY A 11 17.86 16.87 -31.40
CA GLY A 11 16.93 16.81 -30.25
C GLY A 11 15.62 16.04 -30.46
N GLY A 12 15.63 14.76 -30.08
CA GLY A 12 14.41 14.00 -29.88
C GLY A 12 14.67 12.56 -29.48
N MET A 13 15.45 12.33 -28.41
CA MET A 13 15.45 11.01 -27.74
C MET A 13 14.01 10.70 -27.31
N PRO A 14 13.39 9.58 -27.74
CA PRO A 14 12.20 9.11 -27.06
C PRO A 14 12.60 8.76 -25.63
N THR A 15 12.00 9.42 -24.65
CA THR A 15 12.10 9.04 -23.23
C THR A 15 11.45 7.67 -23.04
N SER A 16 12.18 6.61 -23.36
CA SER A 16 11.80 5.22 -23.14
C SER A 16 12.12 4.85 -21.69
N SER A 17 11.30 5.33 -20.75
CA SER A 17 11.37 4.89 -19.36
C SER A 17 10.02 4.43 -18.81
N THR A 18 8.95 4.44 -19.62
CA THR A 18 7.61 3.99 -19.21
C THR A 18 7.10 2.74 -19.96
N SER A 19 7.74 2.33 -21.06
CA SER A 19 7.27 1.18 -21.88
C SER A 19 7.79 -0.18 -21.42
N SER A 20 8.90 -0.23 -20.67
CA SER A 20 9.51 -1.49 -20.23
C SER A 20 8.75 -2.14 -19.07
N SER A 21 8.15 -1.34 -18.18
CA SER A 21 7.36 -1.83 -17.05
C SER A 21 5.99 -2.38 -17.47
N SER A 22 5.29 -1.71 -18.38
CA SER A 22 3.97 -2.15 -18.86
C SER A 22 4.04 -3.48 -19.63
N THR A 23 5.06 -3.62 -20.50
CA THR A 23 5.28 -4.84 -21.30
C THR A 23 5.60 -6.06 -20.41
N SER A 24 6.34 -5.85 -19.32
CA SER A 24 6.65 -6.91 -18.35
C SER A 24 5.40 -7.38 -17.58
N LEU A 25 4.50 -6.46 -17.22
CA LEU A 25 3.29 -6.78 -16.46
C LEU A 25 2.26 -7.54 -17.31
N GLU A 26 2.05 -7.12 -18.56
CA GLU A 26 1.16 -7.83 -19.49
C GLU A 26 1.65 -9.26 -19.76
N THR A 27 2.97 -9.45 -19.85
CA THR A 27 3.56 -10.78 -20.05
C THR A 27 3.40 -11.67 -18.80
N CYS A 28 3.52 -11.11 -17.60
CA CYS A 28 3.45 -11.87 -16.34
C CYS A 28 2.02 -12.22 -15.89
N LEU A 29 1.02 -11.41 -16.26
CA LEU A 29 -0.37 -11.59 -15.83
C LEU A 29 -0.95 -12.99 -16.10
N PRO A 30 -0.92 -13.54 -17.33
CA PRO A 30 -1.53 -14.85 -17.59
C PRO A 30 -0.86 -15.99 -16.81
N PHE A 31 0.46 -15.91 -16.56
CA PHE A 31 1.16 -16.88 -15.73
C PHE A 31 0.75 -16.78 -14.27
N ALA A 32 0.63 -15.57 -13.74
CA ALA A 32 0.17 -15.34 -12.37
C ALA A 32 -1.28 -15.82 -12.17
N GLN A 33 -2.17 -15.58 -13.13
CA GLN A 33 -3.55 -16.08 -13.10
C GLN A 33 -3.60 -17.61 -13.15
N THR A 34 -2.83 -18.23 -14.05
CA THR A 34 -2.76 -19.69 -14.16
C THR A 34 -2.22 -20.32 -12.88
N SER A 35 -1.16 -19.75 -12.30
CA SER A 35 -0.57 -20.19 -11.04
C SER A 35 -1.58 -20.15 -9.89
N VAL A 36 -2.30 -19.03 -9.75
CA VAL A 36 -3.36 -18.89 -8.76
C VAL A 36 -4.47 -19.92 -8.97
N GLY A 37 -4.92 -20.15 -10.21
CA GLY A 37 -5.93 -21.16 -10.52
C GLY A 37 -5.50 -22.58 -10.11
N ILE A 38 -4.26 -22.96 -10.40
CA ILE A 38 -3.71 -24.26 -10.00
C ILE A 38 -3.71 -24.40 -8.47
N TYR A 39 -3.26 -23.38 -7.74
CA TYR A 39 -3.22 -23.44 -6.28
C TYR A 39 -4.61 -23.41 -5.64
N GLU A 40 -5.58 -22.71 -6.23
CA GLU A 40 -6.96 -22.73 -5.74
C GLU A 40 -7.60 -24.12 -5.83
N GLU A 41 -7.20 -24.93 -6.83
CA GLU A 41 -7.69 -26.31 -7.00
C GLU A 41 -6.91 -27.33 -6.18
N THR A 42 -5.60 -27.10 -5.95
CA THR A 42 -4.70 -28.13 -5.39
C THR A 42 -4.40 -27.93 -3.91
N ASP A 43 -3.85 -26.78 -3.53
CA ASP A 43 -3.52 -26.44 -2.14
C ASP A 43 -3.53 -24.91 -1.93
N PRO A 44 -4.71 -24.34 -1.61
CA PRO A 44 -4.88 -22.89 -1.49
C PRO A 44 -4.24 -22.30 -0.23
N HIS A 45 -3.70 -23.13 0.67
CA HIS A 45 -3.09 -22.70 1.93
C HIS A 45 -1.58 -22.91 1.98
N SER A 46 -0.98 -23.44 0.90
CA SER A 46 0.46 -23.57 0.78
C SER A 46 1.19 -22.22 0.79
N ILE A 47 2.45 -22.24 1.22
CA ILE A 47 3.33 -21.06 1.17
C ILE A 47 3.46 -20.54 -0.28
N ASP A 48 3.49 -21.45 -1.25
CA ASP A 48 3.62 -21.09 -2.66
C ASP A 48 2.32 -20.51 -3.23
N ALA A 49 1.15 -20.96 -2.78
CA ALA A 49 -0.12 -20.27 -3.02
C ALA A 49 -0.08 -18.82 -2.49
N GLY A 50 0.47 -18.63 -1.28
CA GLY A 50 0.67 -17.30 -0.70
C GLY A 50 1.49 -16.36 -1.60
N LYS A 51 2.59 -16.85 -2.18
CA LYS A 51 3.42 -16.08 -3.14
C LYS A 51 2.68 -15.81 -4.44
N ALA A 52 1.91 -16.78 -4.94
CA ALA A 52 1.12 -16.62 -6.16
C ALA A 52 0.03 -15.54 -5.99
N TYR A 53 -0.70 -15.58 -4.87
CA TYR A 53 -1.69 -14.56 -4.52
C TYR A 53 -1.05 -13.16 -4.38
N GLU A 54 0.11 -13.06 -3.71
CA GLU A 54 0.84 -11.78 -3.61
C GLU A 54 1.21 -11.23 -4.99
N THR A 55 1.74 -12.09 -5.86
CA THR A 55 2.21 -11.71 -7.19
C THR A 55 1.04 -11.19 -8.02
N LEU A 56 -0.05 -11.96 -8.12
CA LEU A 56 -1.23 -11.56 -8.88
C LEU A 56 -1.90 -10.32 -8.27
N GLY A 57 -2.00 -10.25 -6.94
CA GLY A 57 -2.60 -9.11 -6.25
C GLY A 57 -1.84 -7.81 -6.49
N THR A 58 -0.50 -7.87 -6.51
CA THR A 58 0.36 -6.73 -6.83
C THR A 58 0.22 -6.30 -8.29
N ILE A 59 0.14 -7.26 -9.24
CA ILE A 59 -0.10 -6.95 -10.65
C ILE A 59 -1.42 -6.19 -10.82
N TYR A 60 -2.51 -6.65 -10.18
CA TYR A 60 -3.80 -5.95 -10.26
C TYR A 60 -3.76 -4.54 -9.65
N ILE A 61 -3.11 -4.35 -8.51
CA ILE A 61 -2.95 -3.01 -7.92
C ILE A 61 -2.16 -2.08 -8.85
N THR A 62 -1.10 -2.58 -9.48
CA THR A 62 -0.31 -1.78 -10.42
C THR A 62 -1.13 -1.41 -11.65
N GLN A 63 -1.85 -2.37 -12.25
CA GLN A 63 -2.75 -2.10 -13.38
C GLN A 63 -3.87 -1.11 -13.01
N ALA A 64 -4.37 -1.17 -11.77
CA ALA A 64 -5.37 -0.23 -11.26
C ALA A 64 -4.83 1.21 -11.21
N SER A 65 -3.52 1.38 -10.96
CA SER A 65 -2.88 2.70 -10.95
C SER A 65 -2.67 3.27 -12.36
N GLU A 66 -2.55 2.40 -13.37
CA GLU A 66 -2.31 2.76 -14.76
C GLU A 66 -3.61 3.02 -15.54
N THR A 67 -4.72 2.39 -15.13
CA THR A 67 -6.01 2.55 -15.82
C THR A 67 -6.72 3.85 -15.42
N ALA A 68 -7.19 4.58 -16.43
CA ALA A 68 -8.01 5.77 -16.25
C ALA A 68 -9.50 5.45 -16.02
N ASP A 69 -9.95 4.25 -16.41
CA ASP A 69 -11.35 3.84 -16.24
C ASP A 69 -11.63 3.49 -14.78
N MET A 70 -12.53 4.27 -14.15
CA MET A 70 -12.79 4.15 -12.72
C MET A 70 -13.48 2.84 -12.34
N VAL A 71 -14.25 2.24 -13.26
CA VAL A 71 -14.92 0.95 -13.02
C VAL A 71 -13.87 -0.16 -13.00
N SER A 72 -13.03 -0.23 -14.02
CA SER A 72 -11.93 -1.19 -14.12
C SER A 72 -10.92 -1.00 -12.98
N LYS A 73 -10.56 0.24 -12.66
CA LYS A 73 -9.72 0.57 -11.51
C LYS A 73 -10.29 0.00 -10.22
N ASN A 74 -11.55 0.30 -9.91
CA ASN A 74 -12.19 -0.18 -8.69
C ASN A 74 -12.23 -1.70 -8.60
N LYS A 75 -12.49 -2.37 -9.72
CA LYS A 75 -12.48 -3.83 -9.81
C LYS A 75 -11.09 -4.38 -9.53
N LEU A 76 -10.06 -3.89 -10.23
CA LEU A 76 -8.67 -4.33 -10.05
C LEU A 76 -8.17 -4.09 -8.62
N GLU A 77 -8.49 -2.96 -8.00
CA GLU A 77 -8.15 -2.71 -6.59
C GLU A 77 -8.85 -3.69 -5.65
N ASN A 78 -10.12 -4.01 -5.91
CA ASN A 78 -10.88 -4.95 -5.09
C ASN A 78 -10.31 -6.36 -5.20
N ASP A 79 -10.08 -6.83 -6.43
CA ASP A 79 -9.53 -8.16 -6.72
C ASP A 79 -8.09 -8.27 -6.19
N GLY A 80 -7.28 -7.23 -6.40
CA GLY A 80 -5.92 -7.15 -5.88
C GLY A 80 -5.86 -7.21 -4.35
N CYS A 81 -6.66 -6.39 -3.67
CA CYS A 81 -6.73 -6.43 -2.20
C CYS A 81 -7.26 -7.76 -1.66
N ALA A 82 -8.19 -8.41 -2.36
CA ALA A 82 -8.71 -9.73 -1.96
C ALA A 82 -7.63 -10.81 -2.04
N LEU A 83 -6.80 -10.79 -3.09
CA LEU A 83 -5.66 -11.70 -3.23
C LEU A 83 -4.59 -11.45 -2.17
N LEU A 84 -4.23 -10.18 -1.94
CA LEU A 84 -3.30 -9.83 -0.86
C LEU A 84 -3.85 -10.22 0.53
N TRP A 85 -5.17 -10.17 0.72
CA TRP A 85 -5.80 -10.71 1.92
C TRP A 85 -5.66 -12.23 2.01
N LYS A 86 -5.83 -13.00 0.92
CA LYS A 86 -5.53 -14.44 0.97
C LYS A 86 -4.07 -14.70 1.33
N ALA A 87 -3.14 -13.96 0.72
CA ALA A 87 -1.71 -14.08 0.99
C ALA A 87 -1.36 -13.77 2.46
N HIS A 88 -1.97 -12.73 3.07
CA HIS A 88 -1.70 -12.40 4.47
C HIS A 88 -2.15 -13.52 5.42
N LEU A 89 -3.30 -14.16 5.19
CA LEU A 89 -3.80 -15.25 6.04
C LEU A 89 -2.85 -16.45 6.09
N ILE A 90 -2.16 -16.71 4.98
CA ILE A 90 -1.15 -17.77 4.89
C ILE A 90 0.10 -17.35 5.64
N ARG A 91 0.60 -16.13 5.41
CA ARG A 91 1.82 -15.59 6.05
C ARG A 91 1.71 -15.40 7.56
N ASP A 92 0.53 -15.01 8.03
CA ASP A 92 0.26 -14.83 9.45
C ASP A 92 0.31 -16.16 10.23
N LYS A 93 -0.10 -17.25 9.58
CA LYS A 93 0.01 -18.62 10.10
C LYS A 93 1.44 -19.18 10.01
N THR A 94 2.31 -18.57 9.22
CA THR A 94 3.73 -18.95 9.13
C THR A 94 4.58 -18.01 10.00
N THR A 95 5.90 -18.19 9.96
CA THR A 95 6.84 -17.30 10.67
C THR A 95 7.02 -15.94 9.97
N ASP A 96 6.37 -15.69 8.82
CA ASP A 96 6.53 -14.46 8.02
C ASP A 96 5.48 -13.38 8.37
N ARG A 97 5.44 -13.00 9.64
CA ARG A 97 4.52 -11.96 10.13
C ARG A 97 4.78 -10.60 9.51
N LEU A 98 6.05 -10.27 9.25
CA LEU A 98 6.41 -9.01 8.57
C LEU A 98 5.87 -8.95 7.14
N GLY A 99 5.95 -10.07 6.40
CA GLY A 99 5.34 -10.18 5.09
C GLY A 99 3.83 -9.93 5.14
N ALA A 100 3.14 -10.45 6.16
CA ALA A 100 1.70 -10.20 6.34
C ALA A 100 1.38 -8.70 6.57
N VAL A 101 2.14 -8.03 7.45
CA VAL A 101 1.99 -6.59 7.73
C VAL A 101 2.18 -5.76 6.45
N ARG A 102 3.21 -6.07 5.65
CA ARG A 102 3.48 -5.35 4.40
C ARG A 102 2.31 -5.45 3.40
N LEU A 103 1.74 -6.64 3.23
CA LEU A 103 0.61 -6.85 2.31
C LEU A 103 -0.63 -6.07 2.75
N LEU A 104 -0.92 -6.06 4.05
CA LEU A 104 -2.05 -5.31 4.60
C LEU A 104 -1.86 -3.80 4.48
N ARG A 105 -0.64 -3.31 4.71
CA ARG A 105 -0.28 -1.90 4.47
C ARG A 105 -0.49 -1.51 3.01
N GLN A 106 -0.05 -2.34 2.07
CA GLN A 106 -0.25 -2.10 0.64
C GLN A 106 -1.75 -1.98 0.29
N CYS A 107 -2.60 -2.88 0.80
CA CYS A 107 -4.05 -2.75 0.64
C CYS A 107 -4.57 -1.44 1.24
N ALA A 108 -4.16 -1.10 2.46
CA ALA A 108 -4.59 0.13 3.12
C ALA A 108 -4.26 1.38 2.30
N ASP A 109 -3.04 1.48 1.78
CA ASP A 109 -2.60 2.64 0.99
C ASP A 109 -3.46 2.80 -0.28
N VAL A 110 -3.76 1.70 -0.97
CA VAL A 110 -4.68 1.69 -2.13
C VAL A 110 -6.09 2.12 -1.73
N ARG A 111 -6.61 1.61 -0.60
CA ARG A 111 -7.94 1.98 -0.10
C ARG A 111 -8.03 3.46 0.29
N ILE A 112 -6.98 4.01 0.90
CA ILE A 112 -6.89 5.43 1.24
C ILE A 112 -6.91 6.29 -0.02
N ALA A 113 -6.11 5.93 -1.03
CA ALA A 113 -6.07 6.64 -2.30
C ALA A 113 -7.45 6.67 -3.00
N SER A 114 -8.22 5.59 -2.86
CA SER A 114 -9.55 5.46 -3.44
C SER A 114 -10.70 5.84 -2.50
N GLN A 115 -10.42 6.53 -1.39
CA GLN A 115 -11.41 7.03 -0.42
C GLN A 115 -12.32 5.93 0.19
N LYS A 116 -11.89 4.66 0.14
CA LYS A 116 -12.58 3.51 0.72
C LYS A 116 -12.15 3.34 2.19
N LEU A 117 -12.47 4.34 3.00
CA LEU A 117 -11.91 4.51 4.35
C LEU A 117 -12.23 3.36 5.30
N ASP A 118 -13.44 2.79 5.27
CA ASP A 118 -13.78 1.64 6.13
C ASP A 118 -12.91 0.39 5.84
N SER A 119 -12.65 0.13 4.56
CA SER A 119 -11.75 -0.96 4.15
C SER A 119 -10.31 -0.66 4.54
N ALA A 120 -9.85 0.59 4.41
CA ALA A 120 -8.52 1.00 4.85
C ALA A 120 -8.33 0.77 6.35
N VAL A 121 -9.32 1.17 7.18
CA VAL A 121 -9.33 0.94 8.64
C VAL A 121 -9.20 -0.54 8.95
N THR A 122 -9.93 -1.39 8.24
CA THR A 122 -9.88 -2.86 8.43
C THR A 122 -8.47 -3.40 8.20
N HIS A 123 -7.84 -3.02 7.07
CA HIS A 123 -6.48 -3.48 6.76
C HIS A 123 -5.43 -2.93 7.73
N LEU A 124 -5.51 -1.65 8.12
CA LEU A 124 -4.58 -1.03 9.07
C LEU A 124 -4.69 -1.63 10.46
N ARG A 125 -5.91 -1.89 10.96
CA ARG A 125 -6.10 -2.53 12.27
C ARG A 125 -5.46 -3.91 12.31
N ARG A 126 -5.68 -4.73 11.27
CA ARG A 126 -5.06 -6.06 11.19
C ARG A 126 -3.55 -5.98 11.06
N ALA A 127 -3.02 -5.04 10.29
CA ALA A 127 -1.57 -4.84 10.14
C ALA A 127 -0.91 -4.46 11.48
N LEU A 128 -1.55 -3.56 12.24
CA LEU A 128 -1.09 -3.15 13.56
C LEU A 128 -1.18 -4.28 14.58
N GLU A 129 -2.26 -5.06 14.58
CA GLU A 129 -2.42 -6.23 15.46
C GLU A 129 -1.26 -7.24 15.27
N ILE A 130 -0.98 -7.65 14.03
CA ILE A 130 0.14 -8.55 13.72
C ILE A 130 1.49 -7.89 14.08
N GLY A 131 1.63 -6.59 13.84
CA GLY A 131 2.82 -5.83 14.21
C GLY A 131 3.08 -5.83 15.72
N TYR A 132 2.05 -5.64 16.54
CA TYR A 132 2.14 -5.68 17.99
C TYR A 132 2.41 -7.08 18.55
N GLU A 133 1.91 -8.12 17.89
CA GLU A 133 2.19 -9.51 18.25
C GLU A 133 3.57 -9.99 17.78
N SER A 134 4.22 -9.26 16.88
CA SER A 134 5.56 -9.58 16.39
C SER A 134 6.62 -9.25 17.45
N GLN A 135 7.60 -10.14 17.61
CA GLN A 135 8.79 -9.88 18.43
C GLN A 135 9.82 -8.98 17.72
N GLU A 136 9.58 -8.66 16.45
CA GLU A 136 10.47 -7.82 15.65
C GLU A 136 10.09 -6.33 15.76
N PRO A 137 11.06 -5.44 16.06
CA PRO A 137 10.77 -4.03 16.21
C PRO A 137 10.53 -3.36 14.85
N LEU A 138 9.29 -2.91 14.61
CA LEU A 138 8.94 -1.97 13.53
C LEU A 138 8.34 -0.65 14.05
N PRO A 139 9.00 0.11 14.93
CA PRO A 139 8.38 1.26 15.59
C PRO A 139 7.98 2.35 14.59
N ASN A 140 8.78 2.54 13.54
CA ASN A 140 8.54 3.57 12.53
C ASN A 140 7.38 3.23 11.59
N ASP A 141 7.31 1.99 11.10
CA ASP A 141 6.20 1.57 10.23
C ASP A 141 4.90 1.49 11.00
N MET A 142 4.92 0.99 12.24
CA MET A 142 3.76 0.99 13.13
C MET A 142 3.28 2.40 13.45
N ALA A 143 4.18 3.35 13.71
CA ALA A 143 3.81 4.76 13.90
C ALA A 143 3.13 5.35 12.65
N GLN A 144 3.64 5.05 11.45
CA GLN A 144 3.00 5.48 10.20
C GLN A 144 1.62 4.85 10.02
N MET A 145 1.45 3.56 10.31
CA MET A 145 0.16 2.88 10.24
C MET A 145 -0.84 3.44 11.26
N GLU A 146 -0.43 3.72 12.50
CA GLU A 146 -1.29 4.36 13.50
C GLU A 146 -1.75 5.76 13.06
N ARG A 147 -0.83 6.56 12.49
CA ARG A 147 -1.17 7.88 11.92
C ARG A 147 -2.19 7.75 10.78
N SER A 148 -1.97 6.81 9.85
CA SER A 148 -2.89 6.57 8.74
C SER A 148 -4.26 6.12 9.23
N LEU A 149 -4.30 5.25 10.25
CA LEU A 149 -5.53 4.77 10.86
C LEU A 149 -6.30 5.90 11.53
N ALA A 150 -5.61 6.73 12.32
CA ALA A 150 -6.18 7.92 12.92
C ALA A 150 -6.77 8.88 11.87
N LYS A 151 -6.05 9.11 10.77
CA LYS A 151 -6.52 9.95 9.67
C LYS A 151 -7.78 9.39 8.98
N CYS A 152 -7.85 8.08 8.78
CA CYS A 152 -9.06 7.44 8.24
C CYS A 152 -10.24 7.55 9.21
N LEU A 153 -10.02 7.28 10.50
CA LEU A 153 -11.06 7.37 11.54
C LEU A 153 -11.58 8.81 11.69
N ALA A 154 -10.70 9.80 11.62
CA ALA A 154 -11.06 11.21 11.64
C ALA A 154 -11.98 11.59 10.47
N GLN A 155 -11.67 11.12 9.26
CA GLN A 155 -12.50 11.35 8.08
C GLN A 155 -13.85 10.61 8.14
N LEU A 156 -13.90 9.47 8.83
CA LEU A 156 -15.13 8.74 9.14
C LEU A 156 -15.93 9.36 10.32
N GLY A 157 -15.47 10.48 10.90
CA GLY A 157 -16.13 11.16 12.01
C GLY A 157 -15.87 10.55 13.40
N LYS A 158 -15.04 9.50 13.48
CA LYS A 158 -14.66 8.84 14.74
C LYS A 158 -13.51 9.57 15.43
N ARG A 159 -13.74 10.82 15.82
CA ARG A 159 -12.71 11.73 16.34
C ARG A 159 -12.01 11.20 17.60
N SER A 160 -12.75 10.63 18.54
CA SER A 160 -12.18 10.11 19.79
C SER A 160 -11.21 8.96 19.52
N GLU A 161 -11.59 7.97 18.71
CA GLU A 161 -10.69 6.88 18.32
C GLU A 161 -9.47 7.43 17.56
N ALA A 162 -9.67 8.38 16.64
CA ALA A 162 -8.57 8.98 15.90
C ALA A 162 -7.51 9.61 16.82
N PHE A 163 -7.94 10.28 17.89
CA PHE A 163 -7.03 10.89 18.86
C PHE A 163 -6.13 9.86 19.54
N GLU A 164 -6.71 8.75 20.04
CA GLU A 164 -5.96 7.66 20.68
C GLU A 164 -4.91 7.03 19.75
N HIS A 165 -5.25 6.90 18.47
CA HIS A 165 -4.36 6.35 17.45
C HIS A 165 -3.22 7.34 17.12
N TYR A 166 -3.49 8.66 17.06
CA TYR A 166 -2.44 9.67 16.91
C TYR A 166 -1.48 9.73 18.12
N GLU A 167 -1.99 9.62 19.35
CA GLU A 167 -1.15 9.56 20.55
C GLU A 167 -0.21 8.35 20.53
N ARG A 168 -0.72 7.17 20.15
CA ARG A 168 0.10 5.97 19.97
C ARG A 168 1.18 6.14 18.91
N ALA A 169 0.85 6.77 17.79
CA ALA A 169 1.81 7.07 16.73
C ALA A 169 2.97 7.94 17.24
N MET A 170 2.68 8.98 18.04
CA MET A 170 3.72 9.83 18.63
C MET A 170 4.58 9.06 19.66
N LYS A 171 3.93 8.24 20.51
CA LYS A 171 4.64 7.44 21.53
C LYS A 171 5.65 6.48 20.91
N MET A 172 5.30 5.82 19.80
CA MET A 172 6.18 4.87 19.11
C MET A 172 7.39 5.51 18.42
N ARG A 173 7.27 6.78 18.00
CA ARG A 173 8.40 7.56 17.44
C ARG A 173 9.44 7.99 18.49
N GLY A 174 9.30 7.57 19.75
CA GLY A 174 10.28 7.84 20.81
C GLY A 174 10.21 9.27 21.35
N LEU A 175 9.13 10.00 21.06
CA LEU A 175 8.92 11.33 21.60
C LEU A 175 7.99 11.24 22.80
N ALA A 176 8.59 11.17 23.99
CA ALA A 176 7.98 11.82 25.14
C ALA A 176 7.68 13.28 24.74
N VAL A 177 6.56 13.81 25.22
CA VAL A 177 6.17 15.22 25.09
C VAL A 177 7.39 16.11 25.38
N GLY A 178 8.12 16.58 24.35
CA GLY A 178 9.30 17.43 24.52
C GLY A 178 10.52 17.25 23.59
N GLY A 179 10.65 16.20 22.78
CA GLY A 179 11.76 16.11 21.81
C GLY A 179 11.48 16.82 20.47
N LEU A 180 12.47 17.59 20.00
CA LEU A 180 12.39 18.66 19.00
C LEU A 180 12.17 18.18 17.55
N ASP A 181 11.27 18.87 16.83
CA ASP A 181 11.22 19.05 15.37
C ASP A 181 11.25 17.82 14.44
N ASP A 182 10.51 16.74 14.76
CA ASP A 182 10.11 15.78 13.72
C ASP A 182 8.87 16.31 12.97
N SER A 183 9.04 16.51 11.66
CA SER A 183 7.96 16.82 10.71
C SER A 183 6.74 15.92 10.89
N PHE A 184 6.94 14.64 11.25
CA PHE A 184 5.87 13.69 11.53
C PHE A 184 5.01 14.13 12.71
N CYS A 185 5.61 14.41 13.87
CA CYS A 185 4.89 14.82 15.08
C CYS A 185 4.23 16.19 14.92
N ASN A 186 4.87 17.13 14.22
CA ASN A 186 4.27 18.41 13.89
C ASN A 186 3.03 18.25 13.00
N ASN A 187 3.06 17.32 12.04
CA ASN A 187 1.90 17.00 11.22
C ASN A 187 0.78 16.33 12.01
N VAL A 188 1.11 15.39 12.90
CA VAL A 188 0.13 14.72 13.76
C VAL A 188 -0.51 15.70 14.73
N ARG A 189 0.26 16.59 15.37
CA ARG A 189 -0.26 17.62 16.28
C ARG A 189 -1.25 18.54 15.57
N LYS A 190 -0.89 19.04 14.38
CA LYS A 190 -1.79 19.86 13.55
C LYS A 190 -3.08 19.12 13.19
N GLU A 191 -3.01 17.82 12.92
CA GLU A 191 -4.20 17.01 12.65
C GLU A 191 -5.06 16.83 13.91
N MET A 192 -4.46 16.64 15.08
CA MET A 192 -5.17 16.55 16.36
C MET A 192 -5.85 17.87 16.74
N ASP A 193 -5.17 19.01 16.58
CA ASP A 193 -5.73 20.34 16.88
C ASP A 193 -7.00 20.61 16.05
N ARG A 194 -6.99 20.22 14.76
CA ARG A 194 -8.17 20.32 13.86
C ARG A 194 -9.34 19.43 14.25
N LEU A 195 -9.11 18.39 15.06
CA LEU A 195 -10.17 17.49 15.54
C LEU A 195 -10.77 17.96 16.85
N GLY A 196 -10.01 18.73 17.65
CA GLY A 196 -10.46 19.32 18.91
C GLY A 196 -11.17 20.66 18.77
N SER A 197 -10.92 21.40 17.67
CA SER A 197 -11.62 22.64 17.28
C SER A 197 -12.98 22.38 16.64
#